data_AF-A0A944QDN7-F1
#
_entry.id   AF-A0A944QDN7-F1
#
_cell.length_a   1.000
_cell.length_b   1.000
_cell.length_c   1.000
_cell.angle_alpha   90.00
_cell.angle_beta   90.00
_cell.angle_gamma   90.00
#
_symmetry.space_group_name_H-M   'P 1'
#
loop_
_entity.id
_entity.type
_entity.pdbx_description
1 polymer ?
#
loop_
_entity_poly.entity_id
_entity_poly.type
_entity_poly.pdbx_seq_one_letter_code
_entity_poly.pdbx_strand_id
1 'polypeptide(L)'
;MSPGVVDYLFRQLVTGQPAEDVQWGCEGIPLSAQPPGPELARRLSETELDALTPTELFHYVRAAQRLASWAESLREAAVGRYCMGTEPAAGEPS
;
A
#
# COMPACT_ATOMS: atom_id res chain seq x y z
N MET A 1 -10.69 -4.72 17.22
CA MET A 1 -11.39 -4.05 16.09
C MET A 1 -12.88 -4.25 16.30
N SER A 2 -13.68 -3.18 16.29
CA SER A 2 -15.11 -3.28 16.60
C SER A 2 -15.90 -3.87 15.42
N PRO A 3 -16.85 -4.80 15.69
CA PRO A 3 -17.59 -5.53 14.65
C PRO A 3 -18.33 -4.63 13.65
N GLY A 4 -18.77 -3.43 14.07
CA GLY A 4 -19.53 -2.52 13.22
C GLY A 4 -18.75 -1.91 12.04
N VAL A 5 -17.43 -1.77 12.15
CA VAL A 5 -16.60 -1.21 11.07
C VAL A 5 -16.49 -2.20 9.92
N VAL A 6 -16.37 -3.50 10.23
CA VAL A 6 -16.31 -4.56 9.21
C VAL A 6 -17.64 -4.69 8.46
N ASP A 7 -18.77 -4.59 9.16
CA ASP A 7 -20.10 -4.66 8.55
C ASP A 7 -20.38 -3.49 7.59
N TYR A 8 -19.97 -2.27 7.98
CA TYR A 8 -20.09 -1.08 7.14
C TYR A 8 -19.28 -1.21 5.84
N LEU A 9 -18.02 -1.66 5.93
CA LEU A 9 -17.15 -1.86 4.77
C LEU A 9 -17.67 -2.97 3.84
N PHE A 10 -18.23 -4.03 4.42
CA PHE A 10 -18.81 -5.12 3.65
C PHE A 10 -20.08 -4.67 2.91
N ARG A 11 -20.94 -3.87 3.55
CA ARG A 11 -22.11 -3.27 2.87
C ARG A 11 -21.71 -2.35 1.74
N GLN A 12 -20.71 -1.49 1.92
CA GLN A 12 -20.22 -0.59 0.87
C GLN A 12 -19.65 -1.35 -0.33
N LEU A 13 -18.99 -2.50 -0.11
CA LEU A 13 -18.52 -3.39 -1.18
C LEU A 13 -19.65 -4.11 -1.93
N VAL A 14 -20.76 -4.40 -1.26
CA VAL A 14 -21.89 -5.17 -1.82
C VAL A 14 -22.92 -4.29 -2.52
N THR A 15 -23.08 -3.01 -2.14
CA THR A 15 -24.13 -2.12 -2.67
C THR A 15 -23.81 -1.49 -4.02
N GLY A 16 -22.59 -1.64 -4.56
CA GLY A 16 -22.25 -1.21 -5.93
C GLY A 16 -22.61 0.24 -6.26
N GLN A 17 -22.57 1.15 -5.28
CA GLN A 17 -22.82 2.58 -5.50
C GLN A 17 -21.53 3.29 -5.92
N PRO A 18 -21.57 4.12 -6.99
CA PRO A 18 -20.41 4.87 -7.42
C PRO A 18 -20.25 6.07 -6.49
N ALA A 19 -19.19 6.10 -5.70
CA ALA A 19 -18.80 7.32 -5.00
C ALA A 19 -17.97 8.17 -5.96
N GLU A 20 -18.62 9.12 -6.64
CA GLU A 20 -17.92 10.21 -7.30
C GLU A 20 -17.10 10.99 -6.25
N ASP A 21 -15.79 10.81 -6.33
CA ASP A 21 -14.70 11.75 -6.08
C ASP A 21 -15.05 13.05 -5.34
N VAL A 22 -15.10 13.03 -4.00
CA VAL A 22 -14.78 14.23 -3.18
C VAL A 22 -14.24 13.73 -1.85
N GLN A 23 -12.92 13.57 -1.67
CA GLN A 23 -12.08 14.64 -1.12
C GLN A 23 -10.58 14.57 -1.54
N TRP A 24 -10.24 13.84 -2.62
CA TRP A 24 -8.86 13.85 -3.18
C TRP A 24 -8.77 14.39 -4.61
N GLY A 25 -9.91 14.74 -5.22
CA GLY A 25 -10.01 15.21 -6.61
C GLY A 25 -9.49 16.64 -6.88
N CYS A 26 -9.04 17.37 -5.85
CA CYS A 26 -8.57 18.75 -6.04
C CYS A 26 -7.05 18.87 -6.26
N GLU A 27 -6.24 17.82 -6.02
CA GLU A 27 -4.76 17.90 -6.09
C GLU A 27 -4.05 16.66 -6.70
N GLY A 28 -4.74 15.79 -7.45
CA GLY A 28 -4.08 14.72 -8.24
C GLY A 28 -4.71 13.33 -8.12
N ILE A 29 -3.90 12.29 -8.40
CA ILE A 29 -4.35 10.88 -8.44
C ILE A 29 -4.80 10.45 -7.03
N PRO A 30 -5.96 9.79 -6.85
CA PRO A 30 -6.41 9.33 -5.53
C PRO A 30 -5.44 8.29 -4.93
N LEU A 31 -5.32 8.23 -3.59
CA LEU A 31 -4.42 7.29 -2.88
C LEU A 31 -4.60 5.83 -3.32
N SER A 32 -5.85 5.43 -3.57
CA SER A 32 -6.21 4.09 -4.05
C SER A 32 -5.65 3.78 -5.45
N ALA A 33 -5.48 4.79 -6.30
CA ALA A 33 -4.97 4.68 -7.67
C ALA A 33 -3.48 5.06 -7.80
N GLN A 34 -2.88 5.71 -6.80
CA GLN A 34 -1.47 6.09 -6.81
C GLN A 34 -0.59 4.82 -6.93
N PRO A 35 0.40 4.77 -7.83
CA PRO A 35 1.35 3.66 -7.90
C PRO A 35 2.14 3.52 -6.59
N PRO A 36 2.43 2.28 -6.15
CA PRO A 36 3.19 2.06 -4.93
C PRO A 36 4.62 2.57 -5.09
N GLY A 37 5.16 3.20 -4.05
CA GLY A 37 6.50 3.79 -4.09
C GLY A 37 6.66 5.02 -3.20
N PRO A 38 7.74 5.79 -3.39
CA PRO A 38 8.11 6.91 -2.51
C PRO A 38 7.03 7.99 -2.37
N GLU A 39 6.36 8.34 -3.47
CA GLU A 39 5.31 9.37 -3.43
C GLU A 39 4.06 8.88 -2.68
N LEU A 40 3.72 7.59 -2.81
CA LEU A 40 2.64 7.02 -2.00
C LEU A 40 3.01 6.99 -0.52
N ALA A 41 4.26 6.65 -0.19
CA ALA A 41 4.76 6.68 1.19
C ALA A 41 4.68 8.09 1.80
N ARG A 42 5.11 9.11 1.05
CA ARG A 42 5.05 10.51 1.45
C ARG A 42 3.60 10.93 1.74
N ARG A 43 2.69 10.69 0.81
CA ARG A 43 1.27 11.06 0.96
C ARG A 43 0.60 10.36 2.13
N LEU A 44 0.87 9.06 2.34
CA LEU A 44 0.37 8.35 3.52
C LEU A 44 0.90 8.96 4.82
N SER A 45 2.18 9.35 4.86
CA SER A 45 2.80 9.95 6.06
C SER A 45 2.28 11.34 6.40
N GLU A 46 1.82 12.10 5.40
CA GLU A 46 1.29 13.46 5.56
C GLU A 46 -0.23 13.48 5.83
N THR A 47 -0.91 12.34 5.71
CA THR A 47 -2.37 12.28 5.87
C THR A 47 -2.78 12.39 7.34
N GLU A 48 -3.67 13.33 7.66
CA GLU A 48 -4.28 13.45 8.99
C GLU A 48 -5.42 12.44 9.16
N LEU A 49 -5.18 11.36 9.92
CA LEU A 49 -6.12 10.25 10.05
C LEU A 49 -7.46 10.62 10.71
N ASP A 50 -7.44 11.54 11.68
CA ASP A 50 -8.64 11.94 12.42
C ASP A 50 -9.61 12.78 11.58
N ALA A 51 -9.14 13.34 10.45
CA ALA A 51 -9.94 14.09 9.49
C ALA A 51 -10.63 13.20 8.44
N LEU A 52 -10.27 11.91 8.37
CA LEU A 52 -10.77 11.01 7.32
C LEU A 52 -12.16 10.47 7.64
N THR A 53 -13.01 10.42 6.62
CA THR A 53 -14.25 9.67 6.66
C THR A 53 -13.98 8.15 6.72
N PRO A 54 -14.96 7.32 7.15
CA PRO A 54 -14.78 5.86 7.17
C PRO A 54 -14.39 5.25 5.81
N THR A 55 -14.91 5.79 4.70
CA THR A 55 -14.56 5.34 3.34
C THR A 55 -13.13 5.71 2.98
N GLU A 56 -12.68 6.91 3.35
CA GLU A 56 -11.30 7.34 3.10
C GLU A 56 -10.31 6.55 3.95
N LEU A 57 -10.65 6.23 5.20
CA LEU A 57 -9.86 5.32 6.03
C LEU A 57 -9.67 3.95 5.36
N PHE A 58 -10.71 3.43 4.72
CA PHE A 58 -10.59 2.19 3.95
C PHE A 58 -9.62 2.32 2.77
N HIS A 59 -9.70 3.43 2.01
CA HIS A 59 -8.77 3.70 0.92
C HIS A 59 -7.33 3.88 1.41
N TYR A 60 -7.14 4.57 2.54
CA TYR A 60 -5.86 4.72 3.21
C TYR A 60 -5.26 3.35 3.56
N VAL A 61 -6.04 2.47 4.21
CA VAL A 61 -5.59 1.12 4.58
C VAL A 61 -5.19 0.30 3.34
N ARG A 62 -6.00 0.31 2.28
CA ARG A 62 -5.65 -0.41 1.03
C ARG A 62 -4.38 0.15 0.38
N ALA A 63 -4.21 1.47 0.40
CA ALA A 63 -3.02 2.11 -0.13
C ALA A 63 -1.77 1.76 0.71
N ALA A 64 -1.86 1.75 2.03
CA ALA A 64 -0.79 1.33 2.93
C ALA A 64 -0.40 -0.15 2.74
N GLN A 65 -1.38 -1.04 2.56
CA GLN A 65 -1.13 -2.46 2.25
C GLN A 65 -0.36 -2.63 0.93
N ARG A 66 -0.75 -1.88 -0.12
CA ARG A 66 -0.03 -1.91 -1.41
C ARG A 66 1.41 -1.43 -1.27
N LEU A 67 1.64 -0.38 -0.47
CA LEU A 67 3.00 0.10 -0.19
C LEU A 67 3.82 -0.94 0.57
N ALA A 68 3.22 -1.65 1.54
CA ALA A 68 3.89 -2.72 2.27
C ALA A 68 4.30 -3.88 1.34
N SER A 69 3.42 -4.33 0.44
CA SER A 69 3.76 -5.35 -0.56
C SER A 69 4.90 -4.92 -1.48
N TRP A 70 4.91 -3.64 -1.90
CA TRP A 70 5.99 -3.11 -2.71
C TRP A 70 7.33 -3.07 -1.96
N ALA A 71 7.34 -2.62 -0.71
CA ALA A 71 8.54 -2.63 0.12
C ALA A 71 9.07 -4.06 0.35
N GLU A 72 8.18 -5.02 0.52
CA GLU A 72 8.55 -6.43 0.66
C GLU A 72 9.21 -6.98 -0.62
N SER A 73 8.68 -6.66 -1.80
CA SER A 73 9.34 -7.05 -3.07
C SER A 73 10.74 -6.44 -3.22
N LEU A 74 10.97 -5.22 -2.73
CA LEU A 74 12.32 -4.64 -2.70
C LEU A 74 13.25 -5.40 -1.76
N ARG A 75 12.76 -5.78 -0.57
CA ARG A 75 13.51 -6.59 0.40
C ARG A 75 13.89 -7.94 -0.19
N GLU A 76 12.95 -8.65 -0.80
CA GLU A 76 13.19 -9.93 -1.49
C GLU A 76 14.23 -9.80 -2.60
N ALA A 77 14.12 -8.74 -3.41
CA ALA A 77 15.07 -8.45 -4.48
C ALA A 77 16.49 -8.12 -3.95
N ALA A 78 16.60 -7.46 -2.79
CA ALA A 78 17.87 -7.21 -2.12
C ALA A 78 18.47 -8.50 -1.55
N VAL A 79 17.66 -9.32 -0.88
CA VAL A 79 18.08 -10.63 -0.34
C VAL A 79 18.56 -11.55 -1.47
N GLY A 80 17.83 -11.62 -2.59
CA GLY A 80 18.23 -12.44 -3.74
C GLY A 80 19.63 -12.07 -4.25
N ARG A 81 19.94 -10.77 -4.34
CA ARG A 81 21.29 -10.29 -4.73
C ARG A 81 22.35 -10.60 -3.69
N TYR A 82 22.03 -10.42 -2.40
CA TYR A 82 22.94 -10.73 -1.31
C TYR A 82 23.32 -12.21 -1.28
N CYS A 83 22.33 -13.10 -1.39
CA CYS A 83 22.56 -14.55 -1.40
C CYS A 83 23.31 -15.03 -2.64
N MET A 84 23.02 -14.48 -3.84
CA MET A 84 23.77 -14.83 -5.07
C MET A 84 25.20 -14.28 -5.09
N GLY A 85 25.46 -13.16 -4.42
CA GLY A 85 26.82 -12.64 -4.24
C GLY A 85 27.67 -13.43 -3.23
N THR A 86 27.11 -14.49 -2.63
CA THR A 86 27.76 -15.35 -1.64
C THR A 86 28.04 -16.75 -2.19
N GLU A 87 28.20 -16.93 -3.50
CA GLU A 87 28.92 -18.10 -4.00
C GLU A 87 30.41 -17.93 -3.67
N PRO A 88 30.99 -18.73 -2.74
CA PRO A 88 32.45 -18.79 -2.67
C PRO A 88 32.93 -19.35 -4.01
N ALA A 89 33.98 -18.73 -4.56
CA ALA A 89 34.78 -19.35 -5.61
C ALA A 89 35.28 -20.70 -5.08
N ALA A 90 34.52 -21.76 -5.33
CA ALA A 90 34.88 -23.12 -4.99
C ALA A 90 35.94 -23.57 -6.00
N GLY A 91 37.20 -23.27 -5.65
CA GLY A 91 38.40 -24.02 -5.99
C GLY A 91 38.70 -24.18 -7.47
N GLU A 92 39.70 -23.44 -7.95
CA GLU A 92 40.53 -23.87 -9.07
C GLU A 92 41.01 -25.32 -8.84
N PRO A 93 40.88 -26.21 -9.84
CA PRO A 93 41.46 -27.56 -9.76
C PRO A 93 42.97 -27.45 -9.94
N SER A 94 43.74 -28.07 -9.04
CA SER A 94 45.17 -28.28 -9.20
C SER A 94 45.51 -29.77 -9.20
#